data_AF-A0A7X4F6E6-F1
#
_entry.id   AF-A0A7X4F6E6-F1
#
_cell.length_a   1.000
_cell.length_b   1.000
_cell.length_c   1.000
_cell.angle_alpha   90.00
_cell.angle_beta   90.00
_cell.angle_gamma   90.00
#
_symmetry.space_group_name_H-M   'P 1'
#
loop_
_entity.id
_entity.type
_entity.pdbx_description
1 polymer ?
#
loop_
_entity_poly.entity_id
_entity_poly.type
_entity_poly.pdbx_seq_one_letter_code
_entity_poly.pdbx_strand_id
1 'polypeptide(L)'
;MILAFLLKERSAKEMLKGLLPRLLPAGMEVRYMVFEGKQDLKHRMTRRLCCWPPETVFIFMCDQDSSDCLNLKAELVEQCPEATRDRVIVGIICRELGSWYFGDLTAVEDALN
;
A
#
# COMPACT_ATOMS: atom_id res chain seq x y z
N MET A 1 3.99 -18.01 3.75
CA MET A 1 4.00 -16.84 2.86
C MET A 1 3.60 -15.59 3.65
N ILE A 2 4.34 -14.49 3.46
CA ILE A 2 4.09 -13.21 4.16
C ILE A 2 3.65 -12.18 3.13
N LEU A 3 2.58 -11.43 3.42
CA LEU A 3 2.21 -10.23 2.68
C LEU A 3 2.66 -8.99 3.45
N ALA A 4 3.65 -8.30 2.91
CA ALA A 4 4.19 -7.08 3.48
C ALA A 4 3.63 -5.86 2.74
N PHE A 5 2.72 -5.12 3.38
CA PHE A 5 2.12 -3.91 2.83
C PHE A 5 2.99 -2.69 3.14
N LEU A 6 3.40 -1.96 2.09
CA LEU A 6 4.12 -0.70 2.14
C LEU A 6 3.14 0.44 1.86
N LEU A 7 2.85 1.24 2.87
CA LEU A 7 1.74 2.19 2.90
C LEU A 7 2.26 3.61 3.06
N LYS A 8 1.76 4.56 2.27
CA LYS A 8 2.11 5.98 2.41
C LYS A 8 1.45 6.65 3.63
N GLU A 9 0.34 6.10 4.10
CA GLU A 9 -0.48 6.73 5.13
C GLU A 9 -1.06 5.73 6.15
N ARG A 10 -1.40 6.24 7.33
CA ARG A 10 -1.90 5.43 8.47
C ARG A 10 -3.35 4.97 8.26
N SER A 11 -4.17 5.78 7.59
CA SER A 11 -5.56 5.45 7.18
C SER A 11 -5.62 4.14 6.39
N ALA A 12 -4.73 3.98 5.40
CA ALA A 12 -4.61 2.74 4.62
C ALA A 12 -4.36 1.50 5.51
N LYS A 13 -3.50 1.65 6.52
CA LYS A 13 -3.20 0.55 7.45
C LYS A 13 -4.43 0.13 8.23
N GLU A 14 -5.17 1.08 8.79
CA GLU A 14 -6.35 0.77 9.60
C GLU A 14 -7.49 0.20 8.74
N MET A 15 -7.67 0.69 7.51
CA MET A 15 -8.60 0.07 6.55
C MET A 15 -8.24 -1.40 6.28
N LEU A 16 -6.97 -1.68 5.96
CA LEU A 16 -6.52 -3.03 5.62
C LEU A 16 -6.61 -4.00 6.80
N LYS A 17 -6.43 -3.54 8.04
CA LYS A 17 -6.65 -4.38 9.22
C LYS A 17 -8.10 -4.87 9.34
N GLY A 18 -9.07 -4.03 8.98
CA GLY A 18 -10.47 -4.41 8.97
C GLY A 18 -10.86 -5.28 7.77
N LEU A 19 -10.28 -5.00 6.60
CA LEU A 19 -10.65 -5.62 5.33
C LEU A 19 -9.96 -6.97 5.08
N LEU A 20 -8.64 -7.04 5.26
CA LEU A 20 -7.85 -8.21 4.85
C LEU A 20 -8.25 -9.53 5.54
N PRO A 21 -8.61 -9.57 6.84
CA PRO A 21 -9.04 -10.82 7.48
C PRO A 21 -10.28 -11.46 6.84
N ARG A 22 -11.07 -10.70 6.08
CA ARG A 22 -12.27 -11.18 5.38
C ARG A 22 -11.99 -11.62 3.94
N LEU A 23 -10.89 -11.15 3.35
CA LEU A 23 -10.52 -11.42 1.96
C LEU A 23 -9.45 -12.49 1.83
N LEU A 24 -8.57 -12.61 2.83
CA LEU A 24 -7.44 -13.52 2.79
C LEU A 24 -7.77 -14.86 3.44
N PRO A 25 -7.26 -15.98 2.88
CA PRO A 25 -7.26 -17.28 3.55
C PRO A 25 -6.63 -17.24 4.95
N ALA A 26 -7.13 -18.13 5.82
CA ALA A 26 -6.56 -18.31 7.16
C ALA A 26 -5.09 -18.74 7.11
N GLY A 27 -4.30 -18.29 8.09
CA GLY A 27 -2.89 -18.67 8.22
C GLY A 27 -1.89 -17.82 7.41
N MET A 28 -2.37 -16.80 6.69
CA MET A 28 -1.49 -15.86 5.99
C MET A 28 -1.00 -14.77 6.95
N GLU A 29 0.31 -14.55 6.98
CA GLU A 29 0.90 -13.50 7.80
C GLU A 29 0.89 -12.17 7.06
N VAL A 30 0.28 -11.14 7.66
CA VAL A 30 0.24 -9.79 7.11
C VAL A 30 1.09 -8.86 7.95
N ARG A 31 1.96 -8.08 7.30
CA ARG A 31 2.80 -7.06 7.91
C ARG A 31 2.52 -5.71 7.28
N TYR A 32 2.52 -4.67 8.10
CA TYR A 32 2.26 -3.29 7.65
C TYR A 32 3.46 -2.41 7.94
N MET A 33 3.96 -1.74 6.91
CA MET A 33 5.03 -0.74 6.98
C MET A 33 4.47 0.58 6.47
N VAL A 34 4.33 1.56 7.35
CA VAL A 34 3.89 2.91 6.98
C VAL A 34 5.11 3.79 6.80
N PHE A 35 5.19 4.52 5.70
CA PHE A 35 6.28 5.43 5.35
C PHE A 35 5.78 6.87 5.38
N GLU A 36 6.46 7.73 6.13
CA GLU A 36 6.12 9.15 6.19
C GLU A 36 7.00 9.93 5.20
N GLY A 37 6.44 10.22 4.01
CA GLY A 37 7.09 11.04 2.99
C GLY A 37 8.04 10.30 2.04
N LYS A 38 8.39 10.97 0.92
CA LYS A 38 9.18 10.38 -0.19
C LYS A 38 10.61 10.00 0.20
N GLN A 39 11.22 10.75 1.11
CA GLN A 39 12.60 10.50 1.56
C GLN A 39 12.70 9.22 2.40
N ASP A 40 11.71 8.99 3.28
CA ASP A 40 11.66 7.79 4.12
C ASP A 40 11.49 6.53 3.29
N LEU A 41 10.72 6.64 2.21
CA LEU A 41 10.52 5.57 1.23
C LEU A 41 11.85 5.14 0.61
N LYS A 42 12.58 6.06 -0.05
CA LYS A 42 13.83 5.70 -0.74
C LYS A 42 14.87 5.11 0.21
N HIS A 43 15.09 5.74 1.37
CA HIS A 43 16.22 5.37 2.20
C HIS A 43 15.96 4.10 3.03
N ARG A 44 14.72 3.86 3.45
CA ARG A 44 14.38 2.71 4.29
C ARG A 44 13.90 1.50 3.50
N MET A 45 13.32 1.69 2.32
CA MET A 45 12.76 0.60 1.53
C MET A 45 13.83 -0.38 1.08
N THR A 46 14.91 0.08 0.43
CA THR A 46 15.96 -0.79 -0.10
C THR A 46 16.54 -1.71 0.97
N ARG A 47 16.91 -1.15 2.14
CA ARG A 47 17.47 -1.95 3.25
C ARG A 47 16.43 -2.88 3.87
N ARG A 48 15.18 -2.44 4.01
CA ARG A 48 14.13 -3.26 4.61
C ARG A 48 13.79 -4.45 3.72
N LEU A 49 13.60 -4.26 2.41
CA LEU A 49 13.20 -5.30 1.47
C LEU A 49 14.20 -6.48 1.44
N CYS A 50 15.50 -6.21 1.49
CA CYS A 50 16.55 -7.24 1.44
C CYS A 50 16.62 -8.14 2.69
N CYS A 51 16.04 -7.74 3.82
CA CYS A 51 16.11 -8.50 5.08
C CYS A 51 14.91 -9.43 5.30
N TRP A 52 13.98 -9.52 4.35
CA TRP A 52 12.80 -10.38 4.49
C TRP A 52 13.06 -11.81 3.98
N PRO A 53 12.31 -12.80 4.49
CA PRO A 53 12.29 -14.13 3.91
C PRO A 53 11.95 -14.08 2.42
N PRO A 54 12.55 -14.94 1.59
CA PRO A 54 12.38 -14.90 0.15
C PRO A 54 10.92 -15.10 -0.30
N GLU A 55 10.09 -15.75 0.51
CA GLU A 55 8.65 -15.97 0.22
C GLU A 55 7.75 -14.80 0.62
N THR A 56 8.33 -13.63 0.87
CA THR A 56 7.58 -12.41 1.16
C THR A 56 7.17 -11.75 -0.16
N VAL A 57 5.89 -11.45 -0.29
CA VAL A 57 5.35 -10.60 -1.36
C VAL A 57 5.15 -9.20 -0.80
N PHE A 58 5.67 -8.21 -1.50
CA PHE A 58 5.57 -6.82 -1.11
C PHE A 58 4.46 -6.15 -1.89
N ILE A 59 3.52 -5.52 -1.18
CA ILE A 59 2.39 -4.82 -1.76
C ILE A 59 2.51 -3.34 -1.43
N PHE A 60 2.84 -2.54 -2.43
CA PHE A 60 2.86 -1.10 -2.32
C PHE A 60 1.46 -0.54 -2.52
N MET A 61 0.97 0.25 -1.56
CA MET A 61 -0.27 1.01 -1.72
C MET A 61 -0.03 2.49 -1.43
N CYS A 62 -0.35 3.31 -2.42
CA CYS A 62 -0.35 4.76 -2.30
C CYS A 62 -1.49 5.36 -3.13
N ASP A 63 -2.03 6.49 -2.70
CA ASP A 63 -2.89 7.30 -3.55
C ASP A 63 -2.09 7.88 -4.73
N GLN A 64 -2.80 8.10 -5.83
CA GLN A 64 -2.25 8.75 -7.02
C GLN A 64 -1.83 10.21 -6.74
N ASP A 65 -2.51 10.88 -5.82
CA ASP A 65 -2.51 12.34 -5.71
C ASP A 65 -2.77 12.99 -7.10
N SER A 66 -2.15 14.14 -7.38
CA SER A 66 -2.12 14.78 -8.70
C SER A 66 -1.06 14.18 -9.66
N SER A 67 -0.47 13.02 -9.34
CA SER A 67 0.63 12.43 -10.11
C SER A 67 0.11 11.51 -11.22
N ASP A 68 0.91 11.28 -12.26
CA ASP A 68 0.63 10.24 -13.26
C ASP A 68 0.88 8.85 -12.62
N CYS A 69 -0.17 8.01 -12.60
CA CYS A 69 -0.09 6.70 -11.95
C CYS A 69 0.85 5.72 -12.66
N LEU A 70 1.04 5.84 -13.98
CA LEU A 70 1.96 4.99 -14.72
C LEU A 70 3.41 5.34 -14.39
N ASN A 71 3.72 6.63 -14.35
CA ASN A 71 5.06 7.11 -13.99
C ASN A 71 5.39 6.77 -12.53
N LEU A 72 4.45 7.02 -11.60
CA LEU A 72 4.63 6.68 -10.19
C LEU A 72 4.86 5.19 -9.99
N LYS A 73 4.13 4.34 -10.72
CA LYS A 73 4.32 2.88 -10.67
C LYS A 73 5.71 2.49 -11.13
N ALA A 74 6.18 3.02 -12.26
CA ALA A 74 7.51 2.75 -12.79
C ALA A 74 8.61 3.18 -11.80
N GLU A 75 8.51 4.40 -11.26
CA GLU A 75 9.47 4.93 -10.29
C GLU A 75 9.58 4.08 -9.02
N LEU A 76 8.45 3.58 -8.50
CA LEU A 76 8.43 2.73 -7.30
C LEU A 76 9.09 1.36 -7.56
N VAL A 77 8.84 0.78 -8.74
CA VAL A 77 9.44 -0.50 -9.14
C VAL A 77 10.95 -0.35 -9.37
N GLU A 78 11.40 0.74 -9.99
CA GLU A 78 12.82 1.01 -10.20
C GLU A 78 13.58 1.18 -8.89
N GLN A 79 12.95 1.79 -7.89
CA GLN A 79 13.55 1.99 -6.56
C GLN A 79 13.68 0.69 -5.75
N CYS A 80 13.02 -0.40 -6.18
CA CYS A 80 13.15 -1.70 -5.53
C CYS A 80 14.46 -2.40 -5.94
N PRO A 81 15.16 -3.06 -5.00
CA PRO A 81 16.30 -3.91 -5.32
C PRO A 81 15.92 -4.99 -6.34
N GLU A 82 16.80 -5.26 -7.32
CA GLU A 82 16.56 -6.27 -8.36
C GLU A 82 16.18 -7.63 -7.78
N ALA A 83 16.84 -8.05 -6.70
CA ALA A 83 16.60 -9.32 -6.01
C ALA A 83 15.19 -9.46 -5.40
N THR A 84 14.42 -8.38 -5.33
CA THR A 84 13.06 -8.36 -4.78
C THR A 84 12.01 -7.88 -5.76
N ARG A 85 12.42 -7.40 -6.96
CA ARG A 85 11.55 -6.71 -7.92
C ARG A 85 10.47 -7.62 -8.50
N ASP A 86 10.76 -8.91 -8.65
CA ASP A 86 9.83 -9.97 -9.06
C ASP A 86 8.70 -10.23 -8.04
N ARG A 87 8.87 -9.77 -6.79
CA ARG A 87 7.95 -10.00 -5.67
C ARG A 87 7.24 -8.73 -5.22
N VAL A 88 7.42 -7.62 -5.93
CA VAL A 88 6.80 -6.33 -5.64
C VAL A 88 5.58 -6.12 -6.53
N ILE A 89 4.44 -5.94 -5.89
CA ILE A 89 3.17 -5.56 -6.52
C ILE A 89 2.89 -4.11 -6.12
N VAL A 90 2.77 -3.21 -7.10
CA VAL A 90 2.43 -1.81 -6.86
C VAL A 90 0.97 -1.57 -7.23
N GLY A 91 0.17 -1.22 -6.22
CA GLY A 91 -1.22 -0.78 -6.35
C GLY A 91 -1.33 0.73 -6.10
N ILE A 92 -1.81 1.48 -7.09
CA ILE A 92 -2.07 2.91 -6.97
C ILE A 92 -3.57 3.13 -6.87
N ILE A 93 -3.98 3.85 -5.84
CA ILE A 93 -5.38 4.15 -5.56
C ILE A 93 -5.71 5.47 -6.28
N CYS A 94 -6.33 5.36 -7.46
CA CYS A 94 -6.58 6.51 -8.34
C CYS A 94 -7.81 7.36 -7.95
N ARG A 95 -8.62 6.92 -6.97
CA ARG A 95 -9.85 7.61 -6.56
C ARG A 95 -9.88 7.94 -5.07
N GLU A 96 -8.71 8.20 -4.47
CA GLU A 96 -8.50 8.46 -3.05
C GLU A 96 -9.02 7.34 -2.13
N LEU A 97 -8.22 6.98 -1.12
CA LEU A 97 -8.65 6.00 -0.13
C LEU A 97 -9.94 6.44 0.60
N GLY A 98 -10.15 7.75 0.77
CA GLY A 98 -11.34 8.31 1.43
C GLY A 98 -12.65 7.88 0.75
N SER A 99 -12.67 7.80 -0.58
CA SER A 99 -13.86 7.35 -1.33
C SER A 99 -14.24 5.90 -1.05
N TRP A 100 -13.28 5.06 -0.64
CA TRP A 100 -13.58 3.66 -0.26
C TRP A 100 -14.21 3.58 1.13
N TYR A 101 -13.89 4.55 1.99
CA TYR A 101 -14.38 4.62 3.36
C TYR A 101 -15.80 5.18 3.44
N PHE A 102 -16.06 6.27 2.73
CA PHE A 102 -17.34 6.96 2.75
C PHE A 102 -18.33 6.42 1.71
N GLY A 103 -17.84 5.80 0.64
CA GLY A 103 -18.67 5.28 -0.43
C GLY A 103 -19.41 6.40 -1.15
N ASP A 104 -20.69 6.58 -0.83
CA ASP A 104 -21.52 7.65 -1.39
C ASP A 104 -21.45 8.90 -0.51
N LEU A 105 -20.63 9.86 -0.94
CA LEU A 105 -20.49 11.14 -0.24
C LEU A 105 -21.81 11.93 -0.18
N THR A 106 -22.70 11.73 -1.16
CA THR A 106 -24.04 12.35 -1.14
C THR A 106 -24.86 11.82 0.03
N ALA A 107 -24.82 10.50 0.26
CA ALA A 107 -25.51 9.88 1.38
C ALA A 107 -24.94 10.31 2.75
N VAL A 108 -23.64 10.61 2.82
CA VAL A 108 -23.02 11.18 4.02
C VAL A 108 -23.48 12.62 4.26
N GLU A 109 -23.55 13.44 3.21
CA GLU A 109 -24.06 14.81 3.28
C GLU A 109 -25.53 14.83 3.73
N ASP A 110 -26.37 13.95 3.18
CA ASP A 110 -27.78 13.82 3.56
C ASP A 110 -27.98 13.41 5.03
N ALA A 111 -27.05 12.63 5.61
CA ALA A 111 -27.13 12.19 7.00
C ALA A 111 -26.65 13.25 8.02
N LEU A 112 -25.95 14.30 7.55
CA LEU A 112 -25.43 15.37 8.38
C LEU A 112 -26.31 16.64 8.36
N ASN A 113 -27.29 16.71 7.45
CA ASN A 113 -28.30 17.77 7.34
C ASN A 113 -29.62 17.37 8.01
#